data_AF-A0AAD6NXZ4-F1
#
_entry.id   AF-A0AAD6NXZ4-F1
#
_cell.length_a   1.000
_cell.length_b   1.000
_cell.length_c   1.000
_cell.angle_alpha   90.00
_cell.angle_beta   90.00
_cell.angle_gamma   90.00
#
_symmetry.space_group_name_H-M   'P 1'
#
loop_
_entity.id
_entity.type
_entity.pdbx_description
1 polymer ?
#
loop_
_entity_poly.entity_id
_entity_poly.type
_entity_poly.pdbx_seq_one_letter_code
_entity_poly.pdbx_strand_id
1 'polypeptide(L)'
;MASIKSVNRSASVALAPDSPYMAAGTMAGAVDLSFSSSASLEIFKLDFQSEDRDLPVVGECQSSERFNRLAWGRNGSGSDAYGLGLIAGGLVDGNINIWNPLSLI
;
A
#
# COMPACT_ATOMS: atom_id res chain seq x y z
N MET A 1 19.51 8.23 12.06
CA MET A 1 18.80 6.98 12.43
C MET A 1 19.00 5.98 11.31
N ALA A 2 19.37 4.74 11.62
CA ALA A 2 19.44 3.67 10.62
C ALA A 2 18.05 3.03 10.45
N SER A 3 17.56 2.89 9.22
CA SER A 3 16.32 2.17 8.91
C SER A 3 16.56 0.66 8.89
N ILE A 4 15.57 -0.13 9.35
CA ILE A 4 15.61 -1.61 9.30
C ILE A 4 15.29 -2.08 7.88
N LYS A 5 14.25 -1.50 7.28
CA LYS A 5 13.85 -1.68 5.88
C LYS A 5 13.59 -0.30 5.27
N SER A 6 13.83 -0.16 3.97
CA SER A 6 13.62 1.11 3.28
C SER A 6 13.16 0.90 1.85
N VAL A 7 12.27 1.78 1.41
CA VAL A 7 11.91 1.95 0.00
C VAL A 7 11.82 3.44 -0.29
N ASN A 8 12.31 3.87 -1.45
CA ASN A 8 12.24 5.28 -1.84
C ASN A 8 10.96 5.53 -2.66
N ARG A 9 9.91 6.00 -1.97
CA ARG A 9 8.61 6.35 -2.54
C ARG A 9 8.02 7.56 -1.84
N SER A 10 7.39 8.44 -2.61
CA SER A 10 6.48 9.45 -2.06
C SER A 10 5.09 8.85 -1.99
N ALA A 11 4.75 8.25 -0.85
CA ALA A 11 3.53 7.46 -0.71
C ALA A 11 2.76 7.76 0.58
N SER A 12 1.43 7.63 0.49
CA SER A 12 0.58 7.39 1.66
C SER A 12 0.69 5.91 2.03
N VAL A 13 0.73 5.59 3.32
CA VAL A 13 1.04 4.23 3.79
C VAL A 13 -0.01 3.73 4.77
N ALA A 14 -0.32 2.43 4.69
CA ALA A 14 -1.09 1.72 5.69
C ALA A 14 -0.47 0.34 6.00
N LEU A 15 -0.45 -0.05 7.27
CA LEU A 15 0.06 -1.35 7.71
C LEU A 15 -1.09 -2.34 7.85
N ALA A 16 -0.89 -3.57 7.40
CA ALA A 16 -1.84 -4.63 7.62
C ALA A 16 -1.94 -4.93 9.13
N PRO A 17 -3.15 -5.00 9.73
CA PRO A 17 -3.28 -5.14 11.19
C PRO A 17 -2.72 -6.45 11.76
N ASP A 18 -2.90 -7.54 11.04
CA ASP A 18 -2.68 -8.91 11.55
C ASP A 18 -1.70 -9.71 10.63
N SER A 19 -0.92 -9.02 9.77
CA SER A 19 -0.01 -9.69 8.82
C SER A 19 1.20 -8.81 8.45
N PRO A 20 2.34 -9.39 8.02
CA PRO A 20 3.57 -8.65 7.75
C PRO A 20 3.54 -7.98 6.37
N TYR A 21 2.51 -7.18 6.09
CA TYR A 21 2.35 -6.45 4.84
C TYR A 21 2.12 -4.97 5.09
N MET A 22 2.49 -4.17 4.09
CA MET A 22 2.31 -2.73 4.09
C MET A 22 1.82 -2.31 2.71
N ALA A 23 0.78 -1.48 2.65
CA ALA A 23 0.30 -0.87 1.43
C ALA A 23 0.90 0.52 1.30
N ALA A 24 1.39 0.87 0.11
CA ALA A 24 1.83 2.22 -0.22
C ALA A 24 1.15 2.68 -1.51
N GLY A 25 0.44 3.80 -1.44
CA GLY A 25 -0.20 4.42 -2.60
C GLY A 25 0.50 5.71 -2.97
N THR A 26 0.64 5.98 -4.27
CA THR A 26 1.28 7.20 -4.78
C THR A 26 0.66 8.45 -4.14
N MET A 27 1.46 9.23 -3.43
CA MET A 27 0.95 10.37 -2.66
C MET A 27 0.49 11.51 -3.58
N ALA A 28 -0.66 12.10 -3.25
CA ALA A 28 -1.11 13.34 -3.85
C ALA A 28 -0.10 14.48 -3.58
N GLY A 29 0.10 15.34 -4.57
CA GLY A 29 1.04 16.46 -4.48
C GLY A 29 2.53 16.09 -4.62
N ALA A 30 2.90 14.81 -4.64
CA ALA A 30 4.27 14.40 -4.88
C ALA A 30 4.63 14.50 -6.38
N VAL A 31 5.73 15.16 -6.72
CA VAL A 31 6.25 15.14 -8.10
C VAL A 31 7.48 14.24 -8.10
N ASP A 32 7.39 13.11 -8.79
CA ASP A 32 8.57 12.28 -9.08
C ASP A 32 9.44 12.99 -10.13
N LEU A 33 10.74 12.71 -10.14
CA LEU A 33 11.73 13.21 -11.09
C LEU A 33 11.34 12.94 -12.55
N SER A 34 10.52 11.91 -12.78
CA SER A 34 9.97 11.56 -14.10
C SER A 34 8.76 12.41 -14.53
N PHE A 35 8.24 13.28 -13.64
CA PHE A 35 6.97 14.01 -13.82
C PHE A 35 5.79 13.09 -14.18
N SER A 36 5.84 11.81 -13.82
CA SER A 36 4.74 10.88 -14.07
C SER A 36 3.47 11.32 -13.35
N SER A 37 2.34 11.28 -14.04
CA SER A 37 1.00 11.44 -13.47
C SER A 37 0.37 10.13 -13.02
N SER A 38 1.04 8.98 -13.21
CA SER A 38 0.50 7.67 -12.82
C SER A 38 0.34 7.55 -11.30
N ALA A 39 -0.70 6.82 -10.90
CA ALA A 39 -0.97 6.47 -9.52
C ALA A 39 -1.08 4.96 -9.39
N SER A 40 -0.45 4.39 -8.37
CA SER A 40 -0.52 2.97 -8.07
C SER A 40 -0.68 2.72 -6.58
N LEU A 41 -1.18 1.54 -6.27
CA LEU A 41 -1.19 0.94 -4.94
C LEU A 41 -0.26 -0.28 -4.98
N GLU A 42 0.86 -0.19 -4.27
CA GLU A 42 1.85 -1.25 -4.12
C GLU A 42 1.66 -1.93 -2.75
N ILE A 43 1.79 -3.26 -2.69
CA ILE A 43 1.82 -4.05 -1.46
C ILE A 43 3.25 -4.57 -1.26
N PHE A 44 3.83 -4.24 -0.12
CA PHE A 44 5.15 -4.67 0.30
C PHE A 44 5.06 -5.76 1.36
N LYS A 45 5.94 -6.75 1.28
CA LYS A 45 6.14 -7.72 2.36
C LYS A 45 7.21 -7.22 3.32
N LEU A 46 6.87 -7.19 4.61
CA LEU A 46 7.77 -6.83 5.70
C LEU A 46 8.48 -8.09 6.22
N ASP A 47 9.56 -8.49 5.56
CA ASP A 47 10.38 -9.62 6.00
C ASP A 47 11.54 -9.18 6.89
N PHE A 48 11.33 -9.14 8.20
CA PHE A 48 12.39 -8.79 9.15
C PHE A 48 13.39 -9.92 9.44
N GLN A 49 13.22 -11.11 8.85
CA GLN A 49 14.17 -12.21 9.00
C GLN A 49 15.33 -12.12 8.00
N SER A 50 15.10 -11.50 6.84
CA SER A 50 16.17 -11.18 5.88
C SER A 50 16.96 -9.93 6.32
N GLU A 51 18.28 -10.00 6.20
CA GLU A 51 19.21 -8.87 6.37
C GLU A 51 19.13 -7.84 5.23
N ASP A 52 18.47 -8.19 4.12
CA ASP A 52 18.26 -7.27 3.00
C ASP A 52 17.49 -6.04 3.45
N ARG A 53 17.87 -4.84 3.01
CA ARG A 53 17.15 -3.62 3.42
C ARG A 53 15.96 -3.29 2.52
N ASP A 54 15.90 -3.94 1.36
CA ASP A 54 14.88 -3.67 0.37
C ASP A 54 13.53 -4.27 0.81
N LEU A 55 12.46 -3.58 0.42
CA LEU A 55 11.09 -4.05 0.61
C LEU A 55 10.59 -4.60 -0.73
N PRO A 56 10.39 -5.93 -0.86
CA PRO A 56 9.87 -6.50 -2.08
C PRO A 56 8.40 -6.14 -2.26
N VAL A 57 8.06 -5.68 -3.46
CA VAL A 57 6.67 -5.55 -3.91
C VAL A 57 6.15 -6.95 -4.22
N VAL A 58 5.07 -7.32 -3.56
CA VAL A 58 4.41 -8.63 -3.72
C VAL A 58 3.07 -8.52 -4.44
N GLY A 59 2.53 -7.30 -4.58
CA GLY A 59 1.32 -7.01 -5.33
C GLY A 59 1.28 -5.56 -5.76
N GLU A 60 0.65 -5.27 -6.90
CA GLU A 60 0.46 -3.91 -7.40
C GLU A 60 -0.86 -3.81 -8.16
N CYS A 61 -1.55 -2.67 -8.03
CA CYS A 61 -2.58 -2.28 -8.99
C CYS A 61 -2.49 -0.80 -9.34
N GLN A 62 -2.85 -0.46 -10.56
CA GLN A 62 -3.03 0.93 -10.96
C GLN A 62 -4.25 1.54 -10.27
N SER A 63 -4.08 2.77 -9.79
CA SER A 63 -5.15 3.58 -9.23
C SER A 63 -5.56 4.63 -10.28
N SER A 64 -6.83 5.00 -10.28
CA SER A 64 -7.31 6.09 -11.13
C SER A 64 -6.69 7.43 -10.74
N GLU A 65 -6.44 7.62 -9.45
CA GLU A 65 -5.99 8.89 -8.88
C GLU A 65 -5.00 8.66 -7.72
N ARG A 66 -4.34 9.74 -7.32
CA ARG A 66 -3.36 9.72 -6.21
C ARG A 66 -4.03 9.75 -4.84
N PHE A 67 -3.30 9.28 -3.84
CA PHE A 67 -3.80 9.06 -2.49
C PHE A 67 -3.50 10.25 -1.57
N ASN A 68 -4.55 10.74 -0.90
CA ASN A 68 -4.44 11.64 0.24
C ASN A 68 -4.29 10.88 1.56
N ARG A 69 -4.89 9.69 1.65
CA ARG A 69 -4.85 8.83 2.83
C ARG A 69 -5.07 7.38 2.44
N LEU A 70 -4.42 6.47 3.16
CA LEU A 70 -4.62 5.03 3.09
C LEU A 70 -4.88 4.47 4.48
N ALA A 71 -5.75 3.47 4.55
CA ALA A 71 -6.02 2.69 5.76
C ALA A 71 -6.19 1.22 5.39
N TRP A 72 -5.73 0.34 6.26
CA TRP A 72 -5.88 -1.10 6.10
C TRP A 72 -6.68 -1.64 7.28
N GLY A 73 -7.92 -2.03 7.00
CA GLY A 73 -8.85 -2.58 7.97
C GLY A 73 -8.68 -4.09 8.13
N ARG A 74 -8.94 -4.60 9.33
CA ARG A 74 -8.90 -6.03 9.61
C ARG A 74 -10.10 -6.77 9.00
N ASN A 75 -9.98 -8.08 8.83
CA ASN A 75 -11.11 -8.90 8.43
C ASN A 75 -12.13 -9.00 9.58
N GLY A 76 -13.23 -8.25 9.49
CA GLY A 76 -14.35 -8.34 10.43
C GLY A 76 -15.39 -9.41 10.08
N SER A 77 -15.32 -9.99 8.89
CA SER A 77 -16.37 -10.87 8.35
C SER A 77 -16.21 -12.34 8.70
N GLY A 78 -15.00 -12.76 9.09
CA GLY A 78 -14.67 -14.18 9.31
C GLY A 78 -14.62 -15.02 8.01
N SER A 79 -14.79 -14.39 6.84
CA SER A 79 -14.69 -15.06 5.55
C SER A 79 -13.23 -15.12 5.08
N ASP A 80 -12.81 -16.28 4.56
CA ASP A 80 -11.49 -16.47 3.97
C ASP A 80 -11.26 -15.58 2.74
N ALA A 81 -12.33 -15.16 2.06
CA ALA A 81 -12.26 -14.28 0.88
C ALA A 81 -11.61 -12.91 1.17
N TYR A 82 -11.62 -12.48 2.43
CA TYR A 82 -11.00 -11.24 2.90
C TYR A 82 -9.99 -11.54 4.01
N GLY A 83 -9.27 -12.67 3.94
CA GLY A 83 -8.34 -13.10 4.99
C GLY A 83 -7.31 -12.05 5.42
N LEU A 84 -6.92 -11.16 4.51
CA LEU A 84 -6.01 -10.03 4.78
C LEU A 84 -6.73 -8.71 5.08
N GLY A 85 -8.05 -8.72 5.23
CA GLY A 85 -8.86 -7.52 5.43
C GLY A 85 -9.10 -6.73 4.15
N LEU A 86 -9.24 -5.41 4.28
CA LEU A 86 -9.53 -4.49 3.16
C LEU A 86 -8.66 -3.25 3.25
N ILE A 87 -8.21 -2.75 2.11
CA ILE A 87 -7.52 -1.46 2.00
C ILE A 87 -8.52 -0.42 1.51
N ALA A 88 -8.61 0.72 2.18
CA ALA A 88 -9.39 1.87 1.76
C ALA A 88 -8.47 3.06 1.51
N GLY A 89 -8.65 3.73 0.37
CA GLY A 89 -7.84 4.87 -0.04
C GLY A 89 -8.71 6.05 -0.42
N GLY A 90 -8.48 7.19 0.23
CA GLY A 90 -9.07 8.47 -0.13
C GLY A 90 -8.25 9.13 -1.23
N LEU A 91 -8.86 9.38 -2.38
CA LEU A 91 -8.21 9.85 -3.59
C LEU A 91 -8.28 11.39 -3.71
N VAL A 92 -7.53 11.96 -4.65
CA VAL A 92 -7.49 13.42 -4.87
C VAL A 92 -8.75 13.97 -5.56
N ASP A 93 -9.47 13.15 -6.31
CA ASP A 93 -10.75 13.48 -6.94
C ASP A 93 -11.94 13.48 -5.96
N GLY A 94 -11.70 13.12 -4.69
CA GLY A 94 -12.72 13.03 -3.65
C GLY A 94 -13.40 11.67 -3.54
N ASN A 95 -13.04 10.70 -4.39
CA ASN A 95 -13.55 9.34 -4.29
C ASN A 95 -12.83 8.53 -3.20
N ILE A 96 -13.47 7.43 -2.81
CA ILE A 96 -12.86 6.40 -1.96
C ILE A 96 -12.91 5.08 -2.73
N ASN A 97 -11.75 4.49 -2.96
CA ASN A 97 -11.65 3.15 -3.52
C ASN A 97 -11.31 2.15 -2.43
N ILE A 98 -11.80 0.92 -2.61
CA ILE A 98 -11.61 -0.19 -1.69
C ILE A 98 -11.00 -1.35 -2.47
N TRP A 99 -9.95 -1.93 -1.92
CA TRP A 99 -9.24 -3.07 -2.52
C TRP A 99 -9.23 -4.26 -1.57
N ASN A 100 -9.36 -5.45 -2.15
CA ASN A 100 -9.03 -6.69 -1.47
C ASN A 100 -7.53 -6.98 -1.67
N PRO A 101 -6.67 -6.81 -0.66
CA PRO A 101 -5.25 -7.11 -0.79
C PRO A 101 -5.00 -8.56 -1.17
N LEU A 102 -5.83 -9.50 -0.70
CA LEU A 102 -5.66 -10.93 -0.99
C LEU A 102 -5.75 -11.27 -2.49
N SER A 103 -6.46 -10.46 -3.30
CA SER A 103 -6.51 -10.66 -4.75
C SER A 103 -5.36 -10.01 -5.51
N LEU A 104 -4.52 -9.22 -4.83
CA LEU A 104 -3.41 -8.48 -5.44
C LEU A 104 -2.06 -9.18 -5.26
N ILE A 105 -1.97 -10.15 -4.35
CA ILE A 105 -0.79 -10.96 -4.00
C ILE A 105 -0.99 -12.39 -4.46
#